data_AF-A0A7K0LT58-F1
#
_entry.id   AF-A0A7K0LT58-F1
#
_cell.length_a   1.000
_cell.length_b   1.000
_cell.length_c   1.000
_cell.angle_alpha   90.00
_cell.angle_beta   90.00
_cell.angle_gamma   90.00
#
_symmetry.space_group_name_H-M   'P 1'
#
loop_
_entity.id
_entity.type
_entity.pdbx_description
1 polymer ?
#
loop_
_entity_poly.entity_id
_entity_poly.type
_entity_poly.pdbx_seq_one_letter_code
_entity_poly.pdbx_strand_id
1 'polypeptide(L)'
;QVKSKVAVPKATIRFLQDSLPGVTTDGSGETPFEGFPLDQIPVASKTGSAQVTGNKVSTSWFASYAPADKPRYAIVMMVTQGGTGSKTSGPSVRAIYESIFGITGQDVNPSDSVFVGGAPRKELPTVRPDGTPVAPLGKDSGMQVAKAGAAG
;
A
#
# COMPACT_ATOMS: atom_id res chain seq x y z
N GLN A 1 -13.42 8.05 17.20
CA GLN A 1 -13.31 7.53 18.58
C GLN A 1 -13.15 6.01 18.54
N VAL A 2 -12.37 5.44 19.46
CA VAL A 2 -12.23 3.99 19.62
C VAL A 2 -13.49 3.45 20.30
N LYS A 3 -14.24 2.57 19.62
CA LYS A 3 -15.50 2.01 20.13
C LYS A 3 -15.30 0.87 21.14
N SER A 4 -14.19 0.14 21.03
CA SER A 4 -13.79 -0.91 21.97
C SER A 4 -12.30 -1.23 21.79
N LYS A 5 -11.68 -1.88 22.79
CA LYS A 5 -10.32 -2.41 22.70
C LYS A 5 -10.39 -3.93 22.65
N VAL A 6 -9.68 -4.53 21.71
CA VAL A 6 -9.55 -6.00 21.66
C VAL A 6 -8.57 -6.42 22.76
N ALA A 7 -8.98 -7.36 23.61
CA ALA A 7 -8.12 -7.91 24.65
C ALA A 7 -7.12 -8.89 24.03
N VAL A 8 -6.00 -8.38 23.52
CA VAL A 8 -4.89 -9.19 22.98
C VAL A 8 -3.64 -8.97 23.83
N PRO A 9 -2.94 -10.02 24.26
CA PRO A 9 -1.67 -9.88 24.97
C PRO A 9 -0.65 -9.09 24.14
N LYS A 10 0.08 -8.17 24.79
CA LYS A 10 1.15 -7.40 24.14
C LYS A 10 2.21 -8.32 23.49
N ALA A 11 2.47 -9.48 24.09
CA ALA A 11 3.39 -10.48 23.55
C ALA A 11 2.93 -11.00 22.19
N THR A 12 1.62 -11.25 22.01
CA THR A 12 1.05 -11.67 20.72
C THR A 12 1.18 -10.59 19.67
N ILE A 13 0.91 -9.32 20.04
CA ILE A 13 1.07 -8.20 19.11
C ILE A 13 2.54 -8.05 18.68
N ARG A 14 3.49 -8.13 19.62
CA ARG A 14 4.92 -8.09 19.31
C ARG A 14 5.33 -9.23 18.40
N PHE A 15 4.92 -10.45 18.70
CA PHE A 15 5.18 -11.61 17.85
C PHE A 15 4.70 -11.38 16.40
N LEU A 16 3.50 -10.80 16.22
CA LEU A 16 3.01 -10.44 14.88
C LEU A 16 3.84 -9.33 14.23
N GLN A 17 4.23 -8.30 14.99
CA GLN A 17 5.08 -7.21 14.48
C GLN A 17 6.46 -7.70 14.06
N ASP A 18 7.02 -8.67 14.79
CA ASP A 18 8.34 -9.24 14.51
C ASP A 18 8.30 -10.24 13.34
N SER A 19 7.18 -10.96 13.15
CA SER A 19 7.07 -12.02 12.14
C SER A 19 6.54 -11.56 10.77
N LEU A 20 5.63 -10.59 10.73
CA LEU A 20 5.00 -10.14 9.48
C LEU A 20 5.98 -9.49 8.47
N PRO A 21 7.07 -8.80 8.87
CA PRO A 21 8.12 -8.39 7.93
C PRO A 21 8.72 -9.56 7.15
N GLY A 22 8.87 -10.71 7.82
CA GLY A 22 9.39 -11.95 7.22
C GLY A 22 8.59 -12.43 6.01
N VAL A 23 7.28 -12.14 5.96
CA VAL A 23 6.43 -12.49 4.81
C VAL A 23 6.82 -11.71 3.55
N THR A 24 7.34 -10.50 3.71
CA THR A 24 7.77 -9.63 2.61
C THR A 24 9.24 -9.83 2.26
N THR A 25 10.09 -10.28 3.19
CA THR A 25 11.53 -10.46 2.92
C THR A 25 11.90 -11.86 2.42
N ASP A 26 11.21 -12.90 2.88
CA ASP A 26 11.54 -14.31 2.57
C ASP A 26 10.29 -15.20 2.68
N GLY A 27 9.19 -14.74 2.07
CA GLY A 27 7.91 -15.39 2.24
C GLY A 27 6.95 -15.13 1.09
N SER A 28 5.69 -15.48 1.31
CA SER A 28 4.68 -15.44 0.24
C SER A 28 4.47 -14.07 -0.42
N GLY A 29 4.90 -12.98 0.23
CA GLY A 29 4.81 -11.60 -0.25
C GLY A 29 6.12 -11.04 -0.81
N GLU A 30 7.18 -11.85 -0.94
CA GLU A 30 8.52 -11.43 -1.37
C GLU A 30 8.56 -10.94 -2.82
N THR A 31 8.12 -11.78 -3.77
CA THR A 31 8.22 -11.49 -5.20
C THR A 31 7.79 -10.07 -5.61
N PRO A 32 6.64 -9.52 -5.17
CA PRO A 32 6.28 -8.16 -5.54
C PRO A 32 7.24 -7.10 -4.98
N PHE A 33 7.98 -7.36 -3.90
CA PHE A 33 8.91 -6.42 -3.25
C PHE A 33 10.39 -6.66 -3.61
N GLU A 34 10.71 -7.52 -4.58
CA GLU A 34 12.07 -7.67 -5.09
C GLU A 34 12.65 -6.34 -5.59
N GLY A 35 13.80 -5.92 -5.06
CA GLY A 35 14.38 -4.62 -5.40
C GLY A 35 13.57 -3.42 -4.89
N PHE A 36 12.80 -3.59 -3.82
CA PHE A 36 12.26 -2.51 -2.98
C PHE A 36 13.23 -2.23 -1.80
N PRO A 37 13.43 -0.97 -1.36
CA PRO A 37 14.39 -0.63 -0.30
C PRO A 37 13.83 -0.96 1.10
N LEU A 38 13.71 -2.26 1.39
CA LEU A 38 13.12 -2.77 2.65
C LEU A 38 13.95 -2.47 3.90
N ASP A 39 15.22 -2.10 3.73
CA ASP A 39 16.12 -1.61 4.77
C ASP A 39 15.77 -0.18 5.23
N GLN A 40 15.26 0.65 4.32
CA GLN A 40 14.83 2.03 4.60
C GLN A 40 13.34 2.10 4.92
N ILE A 41 12.51 1.35 4.19
CA ILE A 41 11.06 1.28 4.36
C ILE A 41 10.66 -0.18 4.56
N PRO A 42 10.82 -0.73 5.78
CA PRO A 42 10.42 -2.11 6.04
C PRO A 42 8.92 -2.27 5.89
N VAL A 43 8.47 -3.35 5.26
CA VAL A 43 7.05 -3.62 5.00
C VAL A 43 6.64 -4.92 5.69
N ALA A 44 5.69 -4.84 6.61
CA ALA A 44 5.06 -6.00 7.20
C ALA A 44 3.84 -6.39 6.36
N SER A 45 3.72 -7.67 5.97
CA SER A 45 2.63 -8.10 5.08
C SER A 45 2.02 -9.44 5.45
N LYS A 46 0.82 -9.66 4.91
CA LYS A 46 0.18 -10.96 4.85
C LYS A 46 -0.53 -11.10 3.51
N THR A 47 -0.30 -12.23 2.86
CA THR A 47 -0.99 -12.63 1.64
C THR A 47 -2.18 -13.53 1.95
N GLY A 48 -3.19 -13.51 1.08
CA GLY A 48 -4.29 -14.47 1.09
C GLY A 48 -4.74 -14.81 -0.33
N SER A 49 -5.29 -16.01 -0.47
CA SER A 49 -6.02 -16.46 -1.65
C SER A 49 -7.34 -17.03 -1.15
N ALA A 50 -8.46 -16.32 -1.36
CA ALA A 50 -9.77 -16.85 -0.98
C ALA A 50 -10.34 -17.65 -2.13
N GLN A 51 -10.44 -18.98 -1.96
CA GLN A 51 -11.08 -19.86 -2.94
C GLN A 51 -12.57 -19.53 -3.04
N VAL A 52 -13.10 -19.49 -4.25
CA VAL A 52 -14.53 -19.27 -4.54
C VAL A 52 -15.11 -20.61 -5.01
N THR A 53 -16.27 -21.03 -4.50
CA THR A 53 -16.93 -22.26 -4.94
C THR A 53 -17.34 -22.19 -6.43
N GLY A 54 -17.09 -23.24 -7.20
CA GLY A 54 -17.34 -23.33 -8.65
C GLY A 54 -16.10 -23.05 -9.52
N ASN A 55 -16.27 -22.87 -10.83
CA ASN A 55 -15.17 -22.62 -11.79
C ASN A 55 -14.63 -21.17 -11.77
N LYS A 56 -14.53 -20.54 -10.59
CA LYS A 56 -14.11 -19.14 -10.46
C LYS A 56 -12.69 -19.04 -9.92
N VAL A 57 -11.90 -18.12 -10.47
CA VAL A 57 -10.55 -17.81 -9.98
C VAL A 57 -10.65 -17.25 -8.55
N SER A 58 -9.70 -17.57 -7.68
CA SER A 58 -9.68 -17.10 -6.29
C SER A 58 -9.61 -15.57 -6.20
N THR A 59 -10.06 -15.00 -5.08
CA THR A 59 -9.86 -13.57 -4.80
C THR A 59 -8.46 -13.35 -4.21
N SER A 60 -7.72 -12.43 -4.81
CA SER A 60 -6.38 -12.02 -4.39
C SER A 60 -6.51 -11.06 -3.21
N TRP A 61 -5.82 -11.35 -2.10
CA TRP A 61 -5.75 -10.48 -0.92
C TRP A 61 -4.29 -10.15 -0.57
N PHE A 62 -4.03 -8.88 -0.31
CA PHE A 62 -2.76 -8.43 0.24
C PHE A 62 -3.03 -7.35 1.30
N ALA A 63 -2.66 -7.64 2.55
CA ALA A 63 -2.74 -6.70 3.65
C ALA A 63 -1.32 -6.37 4.12
N SER A 64 -1.04 -5.10 4.35
CA SER A 64 0.29 -4.65 4.73
C SER A 64 0.25 -3.35 5.51
N TYR A 65 1.33 -3.09 6.25
CA TYR A 65 1.61 -1.78 6.82
C TYR A 65 3.09 -1.45 6.69
N ALA A 66 3.38 -0.15 6.58
CA ALA A 66 4.73 0.37 6.47
C ALA A 66 4.85 1.81 7.06
N PRO A 67 6.04 2.21 7.52
CA PRO A 67 7.19 1.35 7.84
C PRO A 67 6.85 0.34 8.96
N ALA A 68 7.40 -0.87 8.94
CA ALA A 68 7.06 -1.90 9.93
C ALA A 68 7.54 -1.55 11.35
N ASP A 69 8.66 -0.85 11.46
CA ASP A 69 9.28 -0.39 12.70
C ASP A 69 8.56 0.84 13.30
N LYS A 70 8.03 1.72 12.44
CA LYS A 70 7.25 2.91 12.82
C LYS A 70 6.00 3.04 11.93
N PRO A 71 4.94 2.23 12.15
CA PRO A 71 3.80 2.16 11.25
C PRO A 71 3.11 3.50 11.02
N ARG A 72 2.98 3.89 9.75
CA ARG A 72 2.28 5.11 9.32
C ARG A 72 1.07 4.83 8.45
N TYR A 73 1.19 3.87 7.54
CA TYR A 73 0.16 3.56 6.56
C TYR A 73 -0.13 2.07 6.53
N ALA A 74 -1.41 1.73 6.43
CA ALA A 74 -1.87 0.37 6.18
C ALA A 74 -2.57 0.33 4.82
N ILE A 75 -2.23 -0.66 3.99
CA ILE A 75 -2.83 -0.88 2.68
C ILE A 75 -3.43 -2.28 2.67
N VAL A 76 -4.71 -2.36 2.33
CA VAL A 76 -5.41 -3.62 2.08
C VAL A 76 -5.96 -3.57 0.66
N MET A 77 -5.52 -4.50 -0.18
CA MET A 77 -6.01 -4.63 -1.53
C MET A 77 -6.66 -5.99 -1.73
N MET A 78 -7.82 -5.95 -2.39
CA MET A 78 -8.58 -7.12 -2.80
C MET A 78 -8.87 -7.02 -4.30
N VAL A 79 -8.52 -8.07 -5.05
CA VAL A 79 -8.90 -8.20 -6.46
C VAL A 79 -9.68 -9.51 -6.64
N THR A 80 -10.97 -9.39 -6.90
CA THR A 80 -11.85 -10.54 -7.14
C THR A 80 -11.44 -11.27 -8.42
N GLN A 81 -11.44 -12.61 -8.40
CA GLN A 81 -10.92 -13.43 -9.50
C GLN A 81 -9.45 -13.13 -9.87
N GLY A 82 -8.70 -12.49 -8.97
CA GLY A 82 -7.30 -12.11 -9.15
C GLY A 82 -6.29 -13.21 -8.78
N GLY A 83 -6.73 -14.43 -8.45
CA GLY A 83 -5.81 -15.52 -8.13
C GLY A 83 -5.13 -15.30 -6.77
N THR A 84 -3.79 -15.37 -6.76
CA THR A 84 -2.96 -15.27 -5.55
C THR A 84 -2.69 -13.83 -5.14
N GLY A 85 -2.73 -13.53 -3.83
CA GLY A 85 -2.41 -12.24 -3.23
C GLY A 85 -1.18 -11.53 -3.80
N SER A 86 -0.04 -12.22 -3.82
CA SER A 86 1.25 -11.67 -4.24
C SER A 86 1.42 -11.44 -5.74
N LYS A 87 0.61 -12.08 -6.59
CA LYS A 87 0.72 -11.94 -8.04
C LYS A 87 -0.09 -10.77 -8.60
N THR A 88 -1.22 -10.46 -7.98
CA THR A 88 -2.15 -9.44 -8.49
C THR A 88 -2.25 -8.24 -7.57
N SER A 89 -2.51 -8.46 -6.29
CA SER A 89 -2.63 -7.36 -5.32
C SER A 89 -1.26 -6.83 -4.89
N GLY A 90 -0.26 -7.72 -4.73
CA GLY A 90 1.10 -7.37 -4.27
C GLY A 90 1.78 -6.25 -5.07
N PRO A 91 1.92 -6.35 -6.42
CA PRO A 91 2.59 -5.33 -7.22
C PRO A 91 1.89 -3.97 -7.13
N SER A 92 0.56 -3.97 -7.07
CA SER A 92 -0.23 -2.75 -6.93
C SER A 92 -0.05 -2.12 -5.53
N VAL A 93 0.04 -2.93 -4.47
CA VAL A 93 0.37 -2.46 -3.13
C VAL A 93 1.78 -1.85 -3.09
N ARG A 94 2.76 -2.49 -3.73
CA ARG A 94 4.11 -1.93 -3.88
C ARG A 94 4.07 -0.56 -4.57
N ALA A 95 3.39 -0.44 -5.71
CA ALA A 95 3.32 0.83 -6.44
C ALA A 95 2.71 1.96 -5.61
N ILE A 96 1.73 1.65 -4.75
CA ILE A 96 1.19 2.62 -3.78
C ILE A 96 2.26 3.01 -2.77
N TYR A 97 3.02 2.05 -2.21
CA TYR A 97 4.11 2.37 -1.29
C TYR A 97 5.20 3.21 -1.95
N GLU A 98 5.59 2.90 -3.18
CA GLU A 98 6.54 3.70 -3.94
C GLU A 98 6.04 5.14 -4.11
N SER A 99 4.77 5.29 -4.47
CA SER A 99 4.14 6.61 -4.64
C SER A 99 4.07 7.41 -3.34
N ILE A 100 3.70 6.81 -2.21
CA ILE A 100 3.50 7.55 -0.96
C ILE A 100 4.81 7.85 -0.23
N PHE A 101 5.86 7.06 -0.44
CA PHE A 101 7.19 7.29 0.13
C PHE A 101 8.17 7.96 -0.84
N GLY A 102 7.80 8.16 -2.11
CA GLY A 102 8.64 8.74 -3.14
C GLY A 102 9.83 7.84 -3.48
N ILE A 103 9.54 6.58 -3.79
CA ILE A 103 10.56 5.57 -4.08
C ILE A 103 10.70 5.39 -5.58
N THR A 104 11.94 5.43 -6.08
CA THR A 104 12.28 5.05 -7.45
C THR A 104 13.43 4.05 -7.41
N GLY A 105 13.15 2.79 -7.75
CA GLY A 105 14.13 1.72 -7.57
C GLY A 105 14.47 1.53 -6.08
N GLN A 106 15.71 1.84 -5.71
CA GLN A 106 16.20 1.78 -4.32
C GLN A 106 16.29 3.15 -3.65
N ASP A 107 16.08 4.23 -4.40
CA ASP A 107 16.18 5.59 -3.89
C ASP A 107 14.87 6.00 -3.23
N VAL A 108 14.97 6.50 -1.99
CA VAL A 108 13.82 7.03 -1.22
C VAL A 108 13.96 8.55 -1.11
N ASN A 109 13.09 9.28 -1.81
CA ASN A 109 13.02 10.73 -1.72
C ASN A 109 11.60 11.17 -1.30
N PRO A 110 11.39 11.51 -0.02
CA PRO A 110 10.07 11.96 0.46
C PRO A 110 9.49 13.17 -0.27
N SER A 111 10.31 13.97 -0.96
CA SER A 111 9.84 15.10 -1.77
C SER A 111 9.11 14.65 -3.05
N ASP A 112 9.35 13.42 -3.49
CA ASP A 112 8.68 12.81 -4.64
C ASP A 112 7.38 12.07 -4.25
N SER A 113 7.00 12.14 -2.97
CA SER A 113 5.73 11.59 -2.47
C SER A 113 4.53 12.24 -3.14
N VAL A 114 3.51 11.43 -3.46
CA VAL A 114 2.21 11.94 -3.98
C VAL A 114 1.41 12.74 -2.94
N PHE A 115 1.79 12.70 -1.67
CA PHE A 115 1.13 13.50 -0.64
C PHE A 115 1.59 14.95 -0.67
N VAL A 116 0.69 15.85 -1.06
CA VAL A 116 0.89 17.30 -0.97
C VAL A 116 1.11 17.69 0.50
N GLY A 117 2.32 18.14 0.84
CA GLY A 117 2.70 18.49 2.21
C GLY A 117 3.09 17.31 3.11
N GLY A 118 3.32 16.11 2.54
CA GLY A 118 3.89 14.96 3.27
C GLY A 118 2.90 14.15 4.13
N ALA A 119 1.60 14.43 4.01
CA ALA A 119 0.56 13.68 4.70
C ALA A 119 -0.73 13.54 3.85
N PRO A 120 -1.56 12.50 4.08
CA PRO A 120 -2.86 12.39 3.44
C PRO A 120 -3.76 13.60 3.73
N ARG A 121 -4.60 13.95 2.77
CA ARG A 121 -5.64 14.98 2.92
C ARG A 121 -6.60 14.56 4.05
N LYS A 122 -6.89 15.50 4.97
CA LYS A 122 -7.84 15.28 6.07
C LYS A 122 -9.29 15.46 5.64
N GLU A 123 -9.50 16.23 4.58
CA GLU A 123 -10.83 16.49 4.01
C GLU A 123 -11.25 15.32 3.13
N LEU A 124 -12.52 14.94 3.24
CA LEU A 124 -13.09 13.92 2.36
C LEU A 124 -13.16 14.47 0.93
N PRO A 125 -12.89 13.63 -0.08
CA PRO A 125 -13.10 14.01 -1.46
C PRO A 125 -14.59 14.26 -1.69
N THR A 126 -14.92 15.27 -2.50
CA THR A 126 -16.28 15.45 -3.01
C THR A 126 -16.58 14.31 -3.96
N VAL A 127 -17.65 13.57 -3.71
CA VAL A 127 -18.14 12.51 -4.59
C VAL A 127 -19.38 13.02 -5.32
N ARG A 128 -19.39 12.89 -6.65
CA ARG A 128 -20.54 13.26 -7.48
C ARG A 128 -21.72 12.30 -7.22
N PRO A 129 -22.95 12.68 -7.60
CA PRO A 129 -24.11 11.79 -7.46
C PRO A 129 -23.97 10.43 -8.16
N ASP A 130 -23.12 10.34 -9.19
CA ASP A 130 -22.81 9.12 -9.93
C ASP A 130 -21.72 8.24 -9.27
N GLY A 131 -21.21 8.63 -8.09
CA GLY A 131 -20.20 7.90 -7.35
C GLY A 131 -18.76 8.21 -7.77
N THR A 132 -18.53 9.09 -8.75
CA THR A 132 -17.17 9.46 -9.17
C THR A 132 -16.55 10.49 -8.22
N PRO A 133 -15.28 10.32 -7.80
CA PRO A 133 -14.58 11.32 -7.00
C PRO A 133 -14.20 12.53 -7.85
N VAL A 134 -14.37 13.73 -7.31
CA VAL A 134 -13.85 14.97 -7.91
C VAL A 134 -12.37 15.08 -7.55
N ALA A 135 -11.50 14.87 -8.54
CA ALA A 135 -10.06 15.03 -8.37
C ALA A 135 -9.70 16.51 -8.14
N PRO A 136 -8.83 16.83 -7.16
CA PRO A 136 -8.26 18.16 -7.04
C PRO A 136 -7.41 18.50 -8.28
N LEU A 137 -7.48 19.73 -8.77
CA LEU A 137 -6.71 20.19 -9.93
C LEU A 137 -5.42 20.92 -9.52
N GLY A 138 -4.43 20.95 -10.41
CA GLY A 138 -3.20 21.72 -10.24
C GLY A 138 -2.29 21.22 -9.11
N LYS A 139 -1.72 22.15 -8.34
CA LYS A 139 -0.78 21.87 -7.24
C LYS A 139 -1.35 20.96 -6.14
N ASP A 140 -2.67 20.84 -6.07
CA ASP A 140 -3.37 20.05 -5.05
C ASP A 140 -3.68 18.62 -5.51
N SER A 141 -3.33 18.26 -6.76
CA SER A 141 -3.62 16.95 -7.37
C SER A 141 -2.70 15.82 -6.89
N GLY A 142 -1.56 16.14 -6.29
CA GLY A 142 -0.54 15.14 -5.92
C GLY A 142 0.16 14.49 -7.12
N MET A 143 -0.16 14.90 -8.35
CA MET A 143 0.54 14.48 -9.56
C MET A 143 1.62 15.49 -9.92
N GLN A 144 2.78 15.01 -10.38
CA GLN A 144 3.79 15.88 -10.98
C GLN A 144 3.16 16.55 -12.21
N VAL A 145 3.18 17.89 -12.25
CA VAL A 145 2.80 18.63 -13.46
C VAL A 145 3.84 18.26 -14.52
N ALA A 146 3.42 17.59 -15.59
CA ALA A 146 4.33 17.21 -16.67
C ALA A 146 5.20 18.41 -17.05
N LYS A 147 6.53 18.27 -16.99
CA LYS A 147 7.45 19.25 -17.57
C LYS A 147 7.04 19.41 -19.02
N ALA A 148 6.57 20.60 -19.40
CA ALA A 148 6.35 20.94 -20.79
C ALA A 148 7.64 20.67 -21.54
N GLY A 149 7.63 19.66 -22.42
CA GLY A 149 8.74 19.40 -23.31
C GLY A 149 8.98 20.67 -24.12
N ALA A 150 10.17 21.25 -23.97
CA ALA A 150 10.67 22.24 -24.90
C ALA A 150 10.85 21.54 -26.24
N ALA A 151 9.85 21.66 -27.12
CA ALA A 151 10.03 21.47 -28.54
C ALA A 151 10.75 22.73 -29.05
N GLY A 152 12.05 22.60 -29.28
CA GLY A 152 12.84 23.44 -30.17
C GLY A 152 13.07 22.71 -31.48
#